data_AF-A0A820RV66-F1
#
_entry.id   AF-A0A820RV66-F1
#
_cell.length_a   1.000
_cell.length_b   1.000
_cell.length_c   1.000
_cell.angle_alpha   90.00
_cell.angle_beta   90.00
_cell.angle_gamma   90.00
#
_symmetry.space_group_name_H-M   'P 1'
#
loop_
_entity.id
_entity.type
_entity.pdbx_description
1 polymer ?
#
loop_
_entity_poly.entity_id
_entity_poly.type
_entity_poly.pdbx_seq_one_letter_code
_entity_poly.pdbx_strand_id
1 'polypeptide(L)'
;GYFDSAQEQFPKEKTLATYNAALFCLLQIQNSKTSTSDKKEEQIWICTTHLNWNHSLPATQLFQIRTLFSELSRLNKETHDSPFVIVGDFNSKPDSIVHDYIKNGVLTDTADYYSK
;
A
#
# COMPACT_ATOMS: atom_id res chain seq x y z
N GLY A 1 -20.07 -47.49 21.93
CA GLY A 1 -20.34 -46.75 20.68
C GLY A 1 -19.57 -45.47 20.79
N TYR A 2 -18.50 -45.26 20.02
CA TYR A 2 -18.56 -45.07 18.57
C TYR A 2 -19.58 -43.97 18.25
N PHE A 3 -19.12 -42.73 18.29
CA PHE A 3 -19.75 -41.61 17.60
C PHE A 3 -18.65 -40.98 16.74
N ASP A 4 -18.97 -40.94 15.45
CA ASP A 4 -18.20 -40.50 14.30
C ASP A 4 -17.36 -39.24 14.57
N SER A 5 -16.04 -39.23 14.38
CA SER A 5 -15.30 -39.17 13.10
C SER A 5 -15.83 -38.16 12.06
N ALA A 6 -14.97 -37.18 11.77
CA ALA A 6 -14.99 -36.29 10.60
C ALA A 6 -16.05 -35.18 10.59
N GLN A 7 -15.88 -34.17 11.46
CA GLN A 7 -15.99 -32.81 10.93
C GLN A 7 -14.63 -32.46 10.33
N GLU A 8 -14.50 -32.63 9.00
CA GLU A 8 -13.50 -31.91 8.24
C GLU A 8 -13.64 -30.43 8.58
N GLN A 9 -12.77 -29.93 9.45
CA GLN A 9 -12.60 -28.51 9.67
C GLN A 9 -12.01 -27.95 8.38
N PHE A 10 -12.87 -27.58 7.45
CA PHE A 10 -12.49 -26.64 6.39
C PHE A 10 -11.82 -25.44 7.07
N PRO A 11 -10.61 -25.02 6.65
CA PRO A 11 -9.96 -23.89 7.25
C PRO A 11 -10.89 -22.68 7.07
N LYS A 12 -11.39 -22.15 8.19
CA LYS A 12 -12.14 -20.88 8.21
C LYS A 12 -11.37 -19.92 7.35
N GLU A 13 -11.99 -19.43 6.27
CA GLU A 13 -11.40 -18.41 5.41
C GLU A 13 -10.73 -17.38 6.32
N LYS A 14 -9.41 -17.24 6.21
CA LYS A 14 -8.65 -16.25 6.98
C LYS A 14 -9.10 -14.90 6.45
N THR A 15 -10.18 -14.37 7.02
CA THR A 15 -10.64 -13.01 6.76
C THR A 15 -9.45 -12.11 7.07
N LEU A 16 -8.96 -11.38 6.06
CA LEU A 16 -7.98 -10.31 6.22
C LEU A 16 -8.67 -9.14 6.93
N ALA A 17 -9.04 -9.34 8.20
CA ALA A 17 -9.64 -8.32 9.04
C ALA A 17 -8.53 -7.37 9.52
N THR A 18 -8.06 -6.52 8.62
CA THR A 18 -7.14 -5.43 8.97
C THR A 18 -7.88 -4.10 8.85
N TYR A 19 -7.95 -3.34 9.94
CA TYR A 19 -8.56 -2.01 9.99
C TYR A 19 -7.57 -0.89 9.64
N ASN A 20 -6.45 -1.23 8.98
CA ASN A 20 -5.46 -0.25 8.54
C ASN A 20 -6.08 0.63 7.45
N ALA A 21 -5.74 1.92 7.48
CA ALA A 21 -6.24 2.91 6.54
C ALA A 21 -5.06 3.68 5.92
N ALA A 22 -5.29 4.19 4.71
CA ALA A 22 -4.43 5.16 4.07
C ALA A 22 -5.22 6.46 3.88
N LEU A 23 -4.56 7.59 4.11
CA LEU A 23 -5.10 8.92 3.88
C LEU A 23 -4.41 9.54 2.67
N PHE A 24 -5.18 10.25 1.85
CA PHE A 24 -4.71 10.91 0.64
C PHE A 24 -5.14 12.37 0.70
N CYS A 25 -4.22 13.28 0.36
CA CYS A 25 -4.48 14.70 0.30
C CYS A 25 -3.84 15.27 -0.96
N LEU A 26 -4.63 15.90 -1.82
CA LEU A 26 -4.14 16.65 -2.96
C LEU A 26 -3.92 18.10 -2.54
N LEU A 27 -2.70 18.59 -2.69
CA LEU A 27 -2.33 19.96 -2.34
C LEU A 27 -2.05 20.75 -3.61
N GLN A 28 -2.61 21.96 -3.68
CA GLN A 28 -2.30 22.95 -4.71
C GLN A 28 -1.09 23.78 -4.28
N ILE A 29 -0.04 23.79 -5.09
CA ILE A 29 1.17 24.57 -4.84
C ILE A 29 0.91 26.02 -5.25
N GLN A 30 1.11 26.94 -4.31
CA GLN A 30 0.96 28.38 -4.56
C GLN A 30 2.30 29.01 -4.93
N ASN A 31 2.43 29.41 -6.20
CA ASN A 31 3.58 30.15 -6.68
C ASN A 31 3.31 31.67 -6.60
N SER A 32 3.88 32.34 -5.60
CA SER A 32 3.62 33.76 -5.28
C SER A 32 4.17 34.79 -6.28
N LYS A 33 4.85 34.34 -7.35
CA LYS A 33 5.53 35.21 -8.31
C LYS A 33 5.35 34.67 -9.72
N THR A 34 4.33 35.13 -10.45
CA THR A 34 4.34 35.36 -11.92
C THR A 34 2.91 35.57 -12.42
N SER A 35 2.66 36.77 -12.94
CA SER A 35 1.49 37.14 -13.71
C SER A 35 1.65 36.62 -15.16
N THR A 36 1.27 35.38 -15.44
CA THR A 36 1.19 34.86 -16.82
C THR A 36 0.08 33.82 -16.91
N SER A 37 -0.81 33.99 -17.89
CA SER A 37 -2.12 33.35 -18.06
C SER A 37 -2.15 31.85 -18.35
N ASP A 38 -1.01 31.15 -18.36
CA ASP A 38 -0.91 29.75 -18.83
C ASP A 38 -0.22 28.78 -17.86
N LYS A 39 -0.15 29.10 -16.56
CA LYS A 39 0.44 28.17 -15.58
C LYS A 39 -0.54 27.05 -15.24
N LYS A 40 -0.21 25.81 -15.64
CA LYS A 40 -0.83 24.59 -15.11
C LYS A 40 -0.76 24.65 -13.59
N GLU A 41 -1.90 24.45 -12.93
CA GLU A 41 -1.99 24.32 -11.48
C GLU A 41 -1.06 23.20 -11.02
N GLU A 42 0.05 23.56 -10.36
CA GLU A 42 0.99 22.59 -9.81
C GLU A 42 0.38 21.93 -8.58
N GLN A 43 0.25 20.61 -8.63
CA GLN A 43 -0.38 19.81 -7.60
C GLN A 43 0.57 18.73 -7.08
N ILE A 44 0.40 18.32 -5.82
CA ILE A 44 1.14 17.22 -5.22
C ILE A 44 0.23 16.40 -4.32
N TRP A 45 0.31 15.08 -4.44
CA TRP A 45 -0.37 14.16 -3.55
C TRP A 45 0.51 13.84 -2.34
N ILE A 46 -0.04 14.03 -1.16
CA ILE A 46 0.54 13.52 0.09
C ILE A 46 -0.30 12.33 0.55
N CYS A 47 0.37 11.20 0.73
CA CYS A 47 -0.24 9.99 1.23
C CYS A 47 0.45 9.57 2.54
N THR A 48 -0.35 9.20 3.54
CA THR A 48 0.15 8.59 4.77
C THR A 48 -0.59 7.31 5.08
N THR A 49 0.14 6.29 5.53
CA THR A 49 -0.44 4.99 5.91
C THR A 49 0.26 4.42 7.15
N HIS A 50 -0.42 3.51 7.82
CA HIS A 50 0.17 2.69 8.87
C HIS A 50 -0.18 1.23 8.55
N LEU A 51 0.78 0.46 8.03
CA LEU A 51 0.55 -0.93 7.64
C LEU A 51 0.37 -1.83 8.88
N ASN A 52 -0.16 -3.03 8.66
CA ASN A 52 -0.33 -4.03 9.70
C ASN A 52 0.99 -4.26 10.47
N TRP A 53 0.93 -4.20 11.80
CA TRP A 53 2.10 -4.31 12.67
C TRP A 53 2.62 -5.75 12.83
N ASN A 54 1.76 -6.75 12.60
CA ASN A 54 2.12 -8.15 12.83
C ASN A 54 3.10 -8.64 11.75
N HIS A 55 4.38 -8.69 12.11
CA HIS A 55 5.48 -9.13 11.25
C HIS A 55 5.40 -10.61 10.83
N SER A 56 4.60 -11.44 11.50
CA SER A 56 4.35 -12.83 11.08
C SER A 56 3.39 -12.92 9.89
N LEU A 57 2.88 -11.78 9.38
CA LEU A 57 1.96 -11.70 8.25
C LEU A 57 2.49 -10.76 7.14
N PRO A 58 3.67 -11.05 6.55
CA PRO A 58 4.25 -10.21 5.49
C PRO A 58 3.35 -10.14 4.23
N ALA A 59 2.59 -11.21 3.95
CA ALA A 59 1.61 -11.22 2.86
C ALA A 59 0.52 -10.15 3.06
N THR A 60 0.09 -9.91 4.30
CA THR A 60 -0.91 -8.89 4.64
C THR A 60 -0.37 -7.50 4.36
N GLN A 61 0.86 -7.21 4.82
CA GLN A 61 1.52 -5.93 4.57
C GLN A 61 1.75 -5.70 3.07
N LEU A 62 2.17 -6.74 2.34
CA LEU A 62 2.35 -6.70 0.89
C LEU A 62 1.02 -6.44 0.16
N PHE A 63 -0.05 -7.11 0.57
CA PHE A 63 -1.37 -6.86 0.00
C PHE A 63 -1.81 -5.41 0.23
N GLN A 64 -1.64 -4.89 1.45
CA GLN A 64 -1.98 -3.51 1.78
C GLN A 64 -1.20 -2.49 0.94
N ILE A 65 0.11 -2.67 0.76
CA ILE A 65 0.92 -1.74 -0.05
C ILE A 65 0.57 -1.83 -1.54
N ARG A 66 0.25 -3.02 -2.06
CA ARG A 66 -0.21 -3.18 -3.45
C ARG A 66 -1.54 -2.48 -3.69
N THR A 67 -2.48 -2.64 -2.76
CA THR A 67 -3.76 -1.91 -2.80
C THR A 67 -3.54 -0.41 -2.75
N LEU A 68 -2.64 0.07 -1.89
CA LEU A 68 -2.27 1.48 -1.83
C LEU A 68 -1.77 2.01 -3.19
N PHE A 69 -0.80 1.31 -3.81
CA PHE A 69 -0.23 1.72 -5.10
C PHE A 69 -1.25 1.65 -6.25
N SER A 70 -2.18 0.71 -6.20
CA SER A 70 -3.30 0.63 -7.14
C SER A 70 -4.20 1.88 -7.04
N GLU A 71 -4.54 2.30 -5.82
CA GLU A 71 -5.34 3.52 -5.62
C GLU A 71 -4.58 4.79 -6.00
N LEU A 72 -3.28 4.90 -5.67
CA LEU A 72 -2.44 6.02 -6.13
C LEU A 72 -2.41 6.10 -7.66
N SER A 73 -2.29 4.95 -8.34
CA SER A 73 -2.30 4.89 -9.81
C SER A 73 -3.65 5.32 -10.40
N ARG A 74 -4.76 5.03 -9.71
CA ARG A 74 -6.10 5.50 -10.10
C ARG A 74 -6.20 7.02 -9.93
N LEU A 75 -5.84 7.54 -8.77
CA LEU A 75 -5.86 8.98 -8.46
C LEU A 75 -4.94 9.80 -9.38
N ASN A 76 -3.79 9.24 -9.78
CA ASN A 76 -2.86 9.90 -10.68
C ASN A 76 -3.47 10.21 -12.05
N LYS A 77 -4.28 9.28 -12.58
CA LYS A 77 -5.00 9.44 -13.85
C LYS A 77 -6.04 10.55 -13.79
N GLU A 78 -6.60 10.81 -12.61
CA GLU A 78 -7.60 11.85 -12.37
C GLU A 78 -6.98 13.25 -12.20
N THR A 79 -5.66 13.34 -11.97
CA THR A 79 -4.96 14.57 -11.54
C THR A 79 -3.76 14.96 -12.42
N HIS A 80 -3.81 14.60 -13.71
CA HIS A 80 -2.82 15.01 -14.72
C HIS A 80 -1.35 14.70 -14.35
N ASP A 81 -1.10 13.50 -13.82
CA ASP A 81 0.23 13.01 -13.46
C ASP A 81 0.93 13.82 -12.35
N SER A 82 0.17 14.18 -11.31
CA SER A 82 0.71 14.89 -10.14
C SER A 82 1.66 13.99 -9.33
N PRO A 83 2.83 14.50 -8.88
CA PRO A 83 3.76 13.73 -8.07
C PRO A 83 3.16 13.28 -6.74
N PHE A 84 3.68 12.17 -6.20
CA PHE A 84 3.28 11.62 -4.91
C PHE A 84 4.43 11.69 -3.90
N VAL A 85 4.08 12.01 -2.67
CA VAL A 85 4.90 11.81 -1.47
C VAL A 85 4.17 10.82 -0.59
N ILE A 86 4.76 9.64 -0.42
CA ILE A 86 4.22 8.57 0.41
C ILE A 86 5.04 8.50 1.69
N VAL A 87 4.38 8.66 2.83
CA VAL A 87 4.99 8.58 4.16
C VAL A 87 4.20 7.63 5.04
N GLY A 88 4.75 7.31 6.22
CA GLY A 88 4.04 6.54 7.22
C GLY A 88 4.89 5.47 7.88
N ASP A 89 4.23 4.65 8.69
CA ASP A 89 4.84 3.49 9.33
C ASP A 89 4.47 2.23 8.55
N PHE A 90 5.44 1.68 7.82
CA PHE A 90 5.25 0.48 7.01
C PHE A 90 5.40 -0.81 7.80
N ASN A 91 5.79 -0.75 9.08
CA ASN A 91 6.08 -1.93 9.92
C ASN A 91 6.97 -2.97 9.21
N SER A 92 7.92 -2.47 8.41
CA SER A 92 8.71 -3.23 7.45
C SER A 92 10.16 -2.80 7.50
N LYS A 93 11.07 -3.77 7.50
CA LYS A 93 12.52 -3.51 7.44
C LYS A 93 12.99 -3.27 6.00
N PRO A 94 14.17 -2.66 5.78
CA PRO A 94 14.71 -2.44 4.44
C PRO A 94 15.02 -3.72 3.63
N ASP A 95 15.08 -4.88 4.27
CA ASP A 95 15.27 -6.20 3.64
C ASP A 95 13.95 -6.97 3.46
N SER A 96 12.80 -6.33 3.68
CA SER A 96 11.49 -6.97 3.54
C SER A 96 10.94 -6.91 2.11
N ILE A 97 10.04 -7.84 1.80
CA ILE A 97 9.29 -7.88 0.52
C ILE A 97 8.51 -6.59 0.24
N VAL A 98 8.06 -5.91 1.31
CA VAL A 98 7.32 -4.64 1.21
C VAL A 98 8.24 -3.54 0.73
N HIS A 99 9.43 -3.44 1.30
CA HIS A 99 10.42 -2.44 0.90
C HIS A 99 10.90 -2.68 -0.54
N ASP A 100 11.16 -3.93 -0.92
CA ASP A 100 11.53 -4.30 -2.27
C ASP A 100 10.45 -3.95 -3.30
N TYR A 101 9.18 -4.22 -2.97
CA TYR A 101 8.07 -3.82 -3.82
C TYR A 101 7.97 -2.30 -3.97
N ILE A 102 8.09 -1.54 -2.89
CA ILE A 102 8.04 -0.06 -2.92
C ILE A 102 9.16 0.50 -3.79
N LYS A 103 10.37 -0.04 -3.66
CA LYS A 103 11.56 0.44 -4.37
C LYS A 103 11.52 0.14 -5.86
N ASN A 104 11.10 -1.08 -6.23
CA ASN A 104 11.22 -1.57 -7.60
C ASN A 104 9.90 -1.51 -8.38
N GLY A 105 8.76 -1.35 -7.70
CA GLY A 105 7.41 -1.38 -8.28
C GLY A 105 6.94 -2.79 -8.72
N VAL A 106 7.85 -3.76 -8.77
CA VAL A 106 7.61 -5.16 -9.14
C VAL A 106 8.42 -6.08 -8.23
N LEU A 107 7.92 -7.30 -8.04
CA LEU A 107 8.65 -8.36 -7.33
C LEU A 107 9.11 -9.40 -8.35
N THR A 108 10.41 -9.71 -8.33
CA THR A 108 11.02 -10.68 -9.25
C THR A 108 11.07 -12.10 -8.68
N ASP A 109 11.21 -12.23 -7.36
CA ASP A 109 11.14 -13.51 -6.66
C ASP A 109 10.46 -13.35 -5.30
N THR A 110 9.34 -14.02 -5.10
CA THR A 110 8.57 -13.96 -3.85
C THR A 110 8.84 -15.15 -2.94
N ALA A 111 9.45 -16.23 -3.45
CA ALA A 111 9.65 -17.46 -2.70
C ALA A 111 10.65 -17.27 -1.54
N ASP A 112 11.69 -16.45 -1.76
CA ASP A 112 12.73 -16.13 -0.79
C ASP A 112 12.23 -15.37 0.45
N TYR A 113 11.05 -14.76 0.36
CA TYR A 113 10.46 -13.97 1.44
C TYR A 113 9.53 -14.76 2.35
N TYR A 114 9.02 -15.90 1.87
CA TYR A 114 8.14 -16.78 2.63
C TYR A 114 8.87 -18.01 3.19
N SER A 115 10.15 -18.19 2.84
CA SER A 115 11.01 -19.27 3.31
C SER A 115 11.88 -18.90 4.52
N LYS A 116 11.91 -17.62 4.92
CA LYS A 116 12.60 -17.08 6.10
C LYS A 116 11.66 -16.96 7.28
#